data_AF-A0A175WH06-F1
#
_entry.id   AF-A0A175WH06-F1
#
_cell.length_a   1.000
_cell.length_b   1.000
_cell.length_c   1.000
_cell.angle_alpha   90.00
_cell.angle_beta   90.00
_cell.angle_gamma   90.00
#
_symmetry.space_group_name_H-M   'P 1'
#
loop_
_entity.id
_entity.type
_entity.pdbx_description
1 polymer ?
#
loop_
_entity_poly.entity_id
_entity_poly.type
_entity_poly.pdbx_seq_one_letter_code
_entity_poly.pdbx_strand_id
1 'polypeptide(L)'
;MHIHVLFGAALLPLLNTAFAESSSGYEPDENGKYWIYGEGIAAAFVPYGAAISDLLINDRYGIQRDVVMGFDNASYYSIDQQHPHLGGVPGRYANRIKNSTFELDGEKYTVAANEHPTADHPDGLNTLHGGPDGWDWRNFTVVAHTENSITFSIVDPDGKEGFPGEVISYITYTVGEMTWDAKMVAIATTKKTPIMLSSHTYWNLDGFANNETNTALNHTFYLPYSGQRVEVDNILIPTGNILSNAKGSVNDFWSEPKQIGHSFSDPEIHGNCGFNCTGYDNCYLVNRPGPQDWRAPSSLVASLSSAWSGIKLDIYTDQDAFQMYSCGGQNGSFALKKTQGLHGTEDGAEALFPRTVPQYGCVVLEVQDWIDGINHPEWGRLGKQVFEPGGDPYVLQNQNPIPIGRLHFPDYHADPQGGGESSNTAWMKRVYMYVGDHQRLQGEVKKLPRAVAVVRKRGVGKSQVEGEGEREREGEKGGEGEGELEVVEIVKWKVVFSARPEPVGSEE
;
A
#
# COMPACT_ATOMS: atom_id res chain seq x y z
N MET A 1 7.99 -3.51 -2.48
CA MET A 1 8.88 -3.83 -1.34
C MET A 1 10.05 -4.73 -1.80
N HIS A 2 11.24 -4.19 -2.15
CA HIS A 2 12.31 -5.05 -2.71
C HIS A 2 13.16 -5.78 -1.67
N ILE A 3 12.88 -7.05 -1.41
CA ILE A 3 13.82 -7.92 -0.69
C ILE A 3 15.07 -8.12 -1.56
N HIS A 4 16.25 -7.88 -1.00
CA HIS A 4 17.54 -8.22 -1.61
C HIS A 4 18.33 -9.08 -0.62
N VAL A 5 18.43 -10.38 -0.91
CA VAL A 5 19.25 -11.32 -0.13
C VAL A 5 20.61 -11.46 -0.82
N LEU A 6 21.62 -10.78 -0.28
CA LEU A 6 23.01 -10.92 -0.72
C LEU A 6 23.64 -12.16 -0.06
N PHE A 7 23.84 -13.22 -0.83
CA PHE A 7 24.66 -14.36 -0.41
C PHE A 7 26.13 -14.14 -0.74
N GLY A 8 26.99 -14.25 0.28
CA GLY A 8 28.43 -14.44 0.10
C GLY A 8 28.67 -15.77 -0.60
N ALA A 9 29.25 -15.72 -1.80
CA ALA A 9 29.46 -16.87 -2.67
C ALA A 9 30.23 -18.01 -2.00
N ALA A 10 29.57 -19.16 -1.85
CA ALA A 10 30.21 -20.46 -1.75
C ALA A 10 29.53 -21.40 -2.75
N LEU A 11 30.28 -21.80 -3.78
CA LEU A 11 29.87 -22.68 -4.88
C LEU A 11 29.50 -24.08 -4.37
N LEU A 12 28.23 -24.48 -4.45
CA LEU A 12 27.77 -25.87 -4.40
C LEU A 12 26.54 -26.06 -5.32
N PRO A 13 26.32 -27.26 -5.88
CA PRO A 13 25.65 -27.45 -7.16
C PRO A 13 24.12 -27.35 -7.09
N LEU A 14 23.54 -26.79 -8.16
CA LEU A 14 22.12 -26.73 -8.46
C LEU A 14 21.44 -28.11 -8.39
N LEU A 15 20.51 -28.27 -7.43
CA LEU A 15 19.41 -29.23 -7.54
C LEU A 15 18.17 -28.47 -8.04
N ASN A 16 17.82 -28.67 -9.31
CA ASN A 16 16.53 -28.28 -9.86
C ASN A 16 15.43 -29.11 -9.20
N THR A 17 14.63 -28.51 -8.33
CA THR A 17 13.31 -29.04 -7.98
C THR A 17 12.30 -28.46 -8.96
N ALA A 18 11.75 -29.33 -9.81
CA ALA A 18 10.70 -28.99 -10.75
C ALA A 18 9.41 -28.61 -9.99
N PHE A 19 8.96 -27.37 -10.14
CA PHE A 19 7.57 -27.01 -9.89
C PHE A 19 6.76 -27.46 -11.11
N ALA A 20 5.72 -28.26 -10.88
CA ALA A 20 4.86 -28.77 -11.93
C ALA A 20 4.03 -27.62 -12.53
N GLU A 21 4.19 -27.37 -13.83
CA GLU A 21 3.31 -26.51 -14.62
C GLU A 21 1.91 -27.14 -14.69
N SER A 22 0.93 -26.55 -13.99
CA SER A 22 -0.49 -26.78 -14.28
C SER A 22 -1.15 -25.49 -14.76
N SER A 23 -1.11 -25.27 -16.07
CA SER A 23 -1.88 -24.24 -16.75
C SER A 23 -3.35 -24.68 -16.90
N SER A 24 -4.18 -24.45 -15.88
CA SER A 24 -5.65 -24.34 -15.99
C SER A 24 -6.25 -23.74 -14.72
N GLY A 25 -6.45 -22.41 -14.71
CA GLY A 25 -7.18 -21.64 -13.67
C GLY A 25 -6.45 -21.57 -12.33
N TYR A 26 -5.81 -20.44 -12.03
CA TYR A 26 -5.16 -20.23 -10.72
C TYR A 26 -6.21 -19.99 -9.63
N GLU A 27 -6.96 -21.03 -9.30
CA GLU A 27 -7.86 -21.13 -8.17
C GLU A 27 -7.06 -21.14 -6.85
N PRO A 28 -7.69 -20.80 -5.71
CA PRO A 28 -7.04 -20.92 -4.42
C PRO A 28 -6.75 -22.39 -4.08
N ASP A 29 -5.77 -22.62 -3.22
CA ASP A 29 -5.49 -23.94 -2.67
C ASP A 29 -6.62 -24.44 -1.75
N GLU A 30 -6.48 -25.66 -1.21
CA GLU A 30 -7.47 -26.26 -0.28
C GLU A 30 -7.70 -25.45 1.01
N ASN A 31 -6.79 -24.52 1.33
CA ASN A 31 -6.87 -23.63 2.49
C ASN A 31 -7.37 -22.23 2.12
N GLY A 32 -7.78 -22.00 0.86
CA GLY A 32 -8.31 -20.73 0.37
C GLY A 32 -7.24 -19.69 0.02
N LYS A 33 -5.97 -20.09 -0.14
CA LYS A 33 -4.85 -19.19 -0.43
C LYS A 33 -4.49 -19.18 -1.91
N TYR A 34 -4.21 -17.99 -2.44
CA TYR A 34 -3.74 -17.79 -3.81
C TYR A 34 -2.22 -17.65 -3.82
N TRP A 35 -1.53 -18.62 -4.42
CA TRP A 35 -0.08 -18.66 -4.46
C TRP A 35 0.48 -18.05 -5.74
N ILE A 36 1.50 -17.21 -5.59
CA ILE A 36 2.34 -16.69 -6.66
C ILE A 36 3.81 -17.03 -6.41
N TYR A 37 4.56 -17.25 -7.48
CA TYR A 37 5.92 -17.78 -7.48
C TYR A 37 6.86 -16.91 -8.31
N GLY A 38 8.08 -16.73 -7.82
CA GLY A 38 9.17 -16.07 -8.53
C GLY A 38 10.49 -16.76 -8.20
N GLU A 39 11.56 -16.39 -8.91
CA GLU A 39 12.88 -16.96 -8.63
C GLU A 39 13.30 -16.68 -7.18
N GLY A 40 13.44 -17.76 -6.39
CA GLY A 40 13.87 -17.75 -4.99
C GLY A 40 12.84 -17.28 -3.95
N ILE A 41 11.62 -16.92 -4.38
CA ILE A 41 10.57 -16.37 -3.52
C ILE A 41 9.20 -16.94 -3.89
N ALA A 42 8.40 -17.30 -2.90
CA ALA A 42 6.99 -17.66 -3.09
C ALA A 42 6.13 -16.92 -2.08
N ALA A 43 4.95 -16.48 -2.49
CA ALA A 43 4.04 -15.74 -1.63
C ALA A 43 2.61 -16.26 -1.80
N ALA A 44 1.86 -16.24 -0.70
CA ALA A 44 0.45 -16.57 -0.71
C ALA A 44 -0.37 -15.38 -0.24
N PHE A 45 -1.54 -15.18 -0.85
CA PHE A 45 -2.45 -14.08 -0.54
C PHE A 45 -3.87 -14.59 -0.33
N VAL A 46 -4.66 -13.82 0.43
CA VAL A 46 -6.08 -14.08 0.65
C VAL A 46 -6.91 -12.86 0.22
N PRO A 47 -8.12 -13.07 -0.35
CA PRO A 47 -8.96 -11.94 -0.78
C PRO A 47 -9.43 -11.04 0.36
N TYR A 48 -9.58 -11.59 1.57
CA TYR A 48 -9.94 -10.80 2.75
C TYR A 48 -8.78 -9.83 3.08
N GLY A 49 -9.07 -8.53 3.04
CA GLY A 49 -8.11 -7.46 3.23
C GLY A 49 -7.02 -7.35 2.16
N ALA A 50 -7.11 -8.09 1.05
CA ALA A 50 -6.02 -8.31 0.10
C ALA A 50 -4.70 -8.67 0.82
N ALA A 51 -4.81 -9.55 1.83
CA ALA A 51 -3.74 -9.78 2.78
C ALA A 51 -2.69 -10.77 2.27
N ILE A 52 -1.42 -10.50 2.57
CA ILE A 52 -0.38 -11.52 2.45
C ILE A 52 -0.54 -12.53 3.59
N SER A 53 -0.55 -13.81 3.25
CA SER A 53 -0.65 -14.88 4.24
C SER A 53 0.67 -15.60 4.47
N ASP A 54 1.54 -15.69 3.47
CA ASP A 54 2.82 -16.41 3.54
C ASP A 54 3.85 -15.72 2.64
N LEU A 55 5.11 -15.74 3.05
CA LEU A 55 6.24 -15.29 2.25
C LEU A 55 7.45 -16.18 2.53
N LEU A 56 7.74 -17.05 1.57
CA LEU A 56 8.72 -18.13 1.69
C LEU A 56 10.03 -17.75 1.01
N ILE A 57 11.11 -17.71 1.79
CA ILE A 57 12.47 -17.38 1.34
C ILE A 57 13.46 -18.32 2.01
N ASN A 58 14.49 -18.76 1.30
CA ASN A 58 15.56 -19.59 1.89
C ASN A 58 16.53 -18.75 2.73
N ASP A 59 16.83 -19.24 3.93
CA ASP A 59 17.86 -18.69 4.80
C ASP A 59 19.27 -19.03 4.31
N ARG A 60 20.29 -18.54 5.04
CA ARG A 60 21.70 -18.74 4.73
C ARG A 60 22.16 -20.20 4.69
N TYR A 61 21.38 -21.12 5.23
CA TYR A 61 21.63 -22.56 5.25
C TYR A 61 20.81 -23.31 4.19
N GLY A 62 20.05 -22.60 3.35
CA GLY A 62 19.18 -23.17 2.34
C GLY A 62 17.84 -23.69 2.89
N ILE A 63 17.49 -23.37 4.14
CA ILE A 63 16.24 -23.78 4.76
C ILE A 63 15.19 -22.71 4.48
N GLN A 64 14.04 -23.11 3.92
CA GLN A 64 12.93 -22.21 3.65
C GLN A 64 12.34 -21.68 4.97
N ARG A 65 12.15 -20.35 5.02
CA ARG A 65 11.54 -19.62 6.14
C ARG A 65 10.31 -18.89 5.65
N ASP A 66 9.24 -19.00 6.42
CA ASP A 66 8.04 -18.18 6.25
C ASP A 66 8.11 -16.95 7.14
N VAL A 67 8.45 -15.81 6.54
CA VAL A 67 8.91 -14.62 7.27
C VAL A 67 7.80 -13.63 7.65
N VAL A 68 6.54 -13.96 7.37
CA VAL A 68 5.39 -13.11 7.70
C VAL A 68 4.35 -13.86 8.52
N MET A 69 3.71 -13.21 9.49
CA MET A 69 2.58 -13.80 10.20
C MET A 69 1.37 -13.95 9.26
N GLY A 70 0.48 -14.88 9.60
CA GLY A 70 -0.74 -15.18 8.85
C GLY A 70 -1.45 -16.38 9.47
N PHE A 71 -2.52 -16.84 8.83
CA PHE A 71 -3.19 -18.10 9.18
C PHE A 71 -2.89 -19.21 8.19
N ASP A 72 -2.95 -20.46 8.64
CA ASP A 72 -2.88 -21.63 7.75
C ASP A 72 -4.08 -21.70 6.81
N ASN A 73 -5.27 -21.31 7.27
CA ASN A 73 -6.52 -21.33 6.50
C ASN A 73 -7.11 -19.92 6.36
N ALA A 74 -7.43 -19.54 5.12
CA ALA A 74 -7.92 -18.22 4.76
C ALA A 74 -9.23 -17.82 5.47
N SER A 75 -10.06 -18.79 5.86
CA SER A 75 -11.33 -18.51 6.56
C SER A 75 -11.13 -17.80 7.91
N TYR A 76 -10.00 -18.02 8.60
CA TYR A 76 -9.70 -17.39 9.88
C TYR A 76 -9.54 -15.87 9.79
N TYR A 77 -9.16 -15.33 8.63
CA TYR A 77 -9.08 -13.88 8.40
C TYR A 77 -10.42 -13.15 8.55
N SER A 78 -11.54 -13.87 8.51
CA SER A 78 -12.88 -13.27 8.70
C SER A 78 -13.51 -13.61 10.06
N ILE A 79 -12.84 -14.43 10.88
CA ILE A 79 -13.42 -15.04 12.09
C ILE A 79 -12.63 -14.69 13.34
N ASP A 80 -11.29 -14.69 13.29
CA ASP A 80 -10.45 -14.55 14.48
C ASP A 80 -10.20 -13.08 14.84
N GLN A 81 -10.98 -12.53 15.76
CA GLN A 81 -10.85 -11.13 16.15
C GLN A 81 -9.47 -10.70 16.70
N GLN A 82 -8.54 -11.62 16.97
CA GLN A 82 -7.15 -11.31 17.34
C GLN A 82 -6.27 -10.83 16.19
N HIS A 83 -6.79 -10.74 14.95
CA HIS A 83 -6.02 -10.38 13.76
C HIS A 83 -6.15 -8.93 13.27
N PRO A 84 -6.26 -7.86 14.11
CA PRO A 84 -6.51 -6.53 13.56
C PRO A 84 -5.38 -6.17 12.59
N HIS A 85 -5.75 -6.05 11.31
CA HIS A 85 -4.88 -5.64 10.20
C HIS A 85 -3.82 -6.67 9.75
N LEU A 86 -3.94 -7.96 10.09
CA LEU A 86 -2.91 -8.98 9.80
C LEU A 86 -2.60 -9.12 8.30
N GLY A 87 -1.49 -8.53 7.83
CA GLY A 87 -1.03 -8.65 6.44
C GLY A 87 -1.87 -7.91 5.40
N GLY A 88 -2.96 -7.26 5.82
CA GLY A 88 -3.93 -6.59 4.97
C GLY A 88 -3.52 -5.20 4.51
N VAL A 89 -4.38 -4.60 3.69
CA VAL A 89 -4.30 -3.19 3.27
C VAL A 89 -5.25 -2.36 4.14
N PRO A 90 -4.75 -1.66 5.18
CA PRO A 90 -5.56 -0.70 5.91
C PRO A 90 -6.04 0.41 4.97
N GLY A 91 -7.31 0.76 5.08
CA GLY A 91 -7.96 1.72 4.20
C GLY A 91 -9.37 2.06 4.68
N ARG A 92 -9.95 3.18 4.27
CA ARG A 92 -9.46 4.10 3.23
C ARG A 92 -8.27 4.98 3.66
N TYR A 93 -8.07 5.12 4.97
CA TYR A 93 -7.00 5.92 5.55
C TYR A 93 -6.28 5.12 6.63
N ALA A 94 -5.04 4.73 6.36
CA ALA A 94 -4.17 4.02 7.29
C ALA A 94 -3.85 4.90 8.52
N ASN A 95 -3.49 4.26 9.62
CA ASN A 95 -3.19 4.89 10.90
C ASN A 95 -4.35 5.76 11.43
N ARG A 96 -4.05 6.72 12.30
CA ARG A 96 -5.05 7.42 13.10
C ARG A 96 -5.57 8.70 12.43
N ILE A 97 -6.87 8.95 12.57
CA ILE A 97 -7.51 10.25 12.34
C ILE A 97 -7.98 10.80 13.70
N LYS A 98 -7.43 11.94 14.07
CA LYS A 98 -7.71 12.60 15.36
C LYS A 98 -9.20 12.95 15.51
N ASN A 99 -9.76 12.59 16.67
CA ASN A 99 -11.16 12.78 17.03
C ASN A 99 -12.17 12.18 16.03
N SER A 100 -11.72 11.29 15.14
CA SER A 100 -12.53 10.71 14.07
C SER A 100 -13.19 11.77 13.18
N THR A 101 -12.53 12.91 12.97
CA THR A 101 -13.05 14.01 12.15
C THR A 101 -11.94 14.65 11.32
N PHE A 102 -12.32 15.19 10.16
CA PHE A 102 -11.47 16.03 9.32
C PHE A 102 -12.33 17.05 8.56
N GLU A 103 -11.71 18.04 7.93
CA GLU A 103 -12.41 19.04 7.11
C GLU A 103 -11.92 19.00 5.66
N LEU A 104 -12.86 19.03 4.71
CA LEU A 104 -12.56 19.21 3.29
C LEU A 104 -13.36 20.40 2.78
N ASP A 105 -12.68 21.35 2.14
CA ASP A 105 -13.30 22.55 1.56
C ASP A 105 -14.22 23.32 2.54
N GLY A 106 -13.89 23.29 3.84
CA GLY A 106 -14.65 23.95 4.92
C GLY A 106 -15.84 23.15 5.46
N GLU A 107 -16.11 21.96 4.91
CA GLU A 107 -17.11 21.02 5.43
C GLU A 107 -16.45 20.00 6.36
N LYS A 108 -17.02 19.85 7.57
CA LYS A 108 -16.56 18.89 8.56
C LYS A 108 -17.19 17.52 8.32
N TYR A 109 -16.35 16.50 8.23
CA TYR A 109 -16.73 15.10 8.12
C TYR A 109 -16.42 14.36 9.43
N THR A 110 -17.26 13.38 9.77
CA THR A 110 -17.07 12.46 10.89
C THR A 110 -16.98 11.04 10.35
N VAL A 111 -15.91 10.34 10.72
CA VAL A 111 -15.68 8.92 10.39
C VAL A 111 -15.91 8.04 11.62
N ALA A 112 -16.08 6.74 11.39
CA ALA A 112 -16.35 5.80 12.46
C ALA A 112 -15.12 5.65 13.39
N ALA A 113 -15.33 5.85 14.69
CA ALA A 113 -14.31 5.60 15.69
C ALA A 113 -14.21 4.10 16.00
N ASN A 114 -13.01 3.63 16.32
CA ASN A 114 -12.74 2.26 16.77
C ASN A 114 -11.58 2.17 17.77
N GLU A 115 -11.04 3.31 18.21
CA GLU A 115 -9.88 3.35 19.08
C GLU A 115 -10.04 4.38 20.20
N HIS A 116 -9.38 4.13 21.33
CA HIS A 116 -9.37 5.01 22.50
C HIS A 116 -10.76 5.26 23.10
N PRO A 117 -11.49 4.21 23.52
CA PRO A 117 -12.80 4.37 24.14
C PRO A 117 -12.68 5.15 25.45
N THR A 118 -13.64 6.02 25.70
CA THR A 118 -13.80 6.76 26.95
C THR A 118 -15.20 6.56 27.51
N ALA A 119 -15.48 7.03 28.73
CA ALA A 119 -16.83 6.92 29.31
C ALA A 119 -17.90 7.59 28.44
N ASP A 120 -17.57 8.69 27.76
CA ASP A 120 -18.48 9.44 26.89
C ASP A 120 -18.46 8.94 25.43
N HIS A 121 -17.44 8.15 25.06
CA HIS A 121 -17.24 7.61 23.72
C HIS A 121 -16.90 6.11 23.79
N PRO A 122 -17.89 5.23 24.09
CA PRO A 122 -17.65 3.81 24.31
C PRO A 122 -17.13 3.06 23.08
N ASP A 123 -17.46 3.55 21.87
CA ASP A 123 -17.01 2.96 20.60
C ASP A 123 -15.61 3.45 20.17
N GLY A 124 -15.04 4.43 20.88
CA GLY A 124 -13.77 5.07 20.53
C GLY A 124 -13.89 6.57 20.32
N LEU A 125 -12.78 7.28 20.49
CA LEU A 125 -12.64 8.71 20.19
C LEU A 125 -11.97 8.94 18.82
N ASN A 126 -11.09 8.03 18.40
CA ASN A 126 -10.29 8.16 17.18
C ASN A 126 -10.61 7.03 16.20
N THR A 127 -10.37 7.29 14.92
CA THR A 127 -10.42 6.27 13.86
C THR A 127 -9.01 5.76 13.63
N LEU A 128 -8.81 4.45 13.68
CA LEU A 128 -7.61 3.74 13.29
C LEU A 128 -7.91 2.92 12.03
N HIS A 129 -7.03 3.00 11.03
CA HIS A 129 -7.01 2.13 9.84
C HIS A 129 -8.33 2.09 9.07
N GLY A 130 -9.01 3.25 9.00
CA GLY A 130 -10.26 3.41 8.25
C GLY A 130 -11.55 3.04 8.98
N GLY A 131 -11.46 2.61 10.25
CA GLY A 131 -12.64 2.33 11.08
C GLY A 131 -12.88 0.84 11.34
N PRO A 132 -13.97 0.49 12.05
CA PRO A 132 -14.29 -0.89 12.43
C PRO A 132 -14.57 -1.83 11.23
N ASP A 133 -14.97 -1.31 10.07
CA ASP A 133 -15.07 -2.08 8.81
C ASP A 133 -14.23 -1.42 7.71
N GLY A 134 -12.97 -1.14 8.05
CA GLY A 134 -11.91 -0.71 7.14
C GLY A 134 -11.59 -1.76 6.07
N TRP A 135 -10.74 -1.44 5.12
CA TRP A 135 -10.50 -2.29 3.95
C TRP A 135 -9.93 -3.66 4.31
N ASP A 136 -9.06 -3.74 5.31
CA ASP A 136 -8.49 -4.98 5.82
C ASP A 136 -9.49 -5.88 6.59
N TRP A 137 -10.71 -5.39 6.83
CA TRP A 137 -11.84 -6.16 7.36
C TRP A 137 -12.84 -6.59 6.27
N ARG A 138 -12.50 -6.39 4.99
CA ARG A 138 -13.44 -6.60 3.87
C ARG A 138 -12.90 -7.58 2.85
N ASN A 139 -13.82 -8.28 2.18
CA ASN A 139 -13.48 -9.11 1.04
C ASN A 139 -13.19 -8.23 -0.19
N PHE A 140 -12.00 -8.40 -0.75
CA PHE A 140 -11.69 -7.94 -2.10
C PHE A 140 -12.10 -9.00 -3.11
N THR A 141 -12.29 -8.57 -4.36
CA THR A 141 -12.48 -9.48 -5.50
C THR A 141 -11.13 -9.73 -6.17
N VAL A 142 -10.75 -10.99 -6.40
CA VAL A 142 -9.61 -11.33 -7.27
C VAL A 142 -10.03 -11.02 -8.71
N VAL A 143 -9.38 -10.05 -9.34
CA VAL A 143 -9.69 -9.62 -10.72
C VAL A 143 -8.66 -10.10 -11.74
N ALA A 144 -7.46 -10.48 -11.27
CA ALA A 144 -6.43 -11.13 -12.08
C ALA A 144 -5.53 -11.99 -11.20
N HIS A 145 -5.09 -13.14 -11.73
CA HIS A 145 -4.13 -14.02 -11.07
C HIS A 145 -3.32 -14.77 -12.14
N THR A 146 -2.01 -14.74 -12.01
CA THR A 146 -1.01 -15.36 -12.89
C THR A 146 0.02 -16.08 -12.02
N GLU A 147 0.98 -16.77 -12.63
CA GLU A 147 2.04 -17.49 -11.89
C GLU A 147 2.77 -16.60 -10.87
N ASN A 148 3.04 -15.34 -11.19
CA ASN A 148 3.90 -14.47 -10.39
C ASN A 148 3.22 -13.17 -9.92
N SER A 149 1.93 -12.99 -10.20
CA SER A 149 1.20 -11.75 -9.88
C SER A 149 -0.28 -12.01 -9.60
N ILE A 150 -0.83 -11.29 -8.63
CA ILE A 150 -2.25 -11.29 -8.26
C ILE A 150 -2.75 -9.85 -8.10
N THR A 151 -3.97 -9.57 -8.57
CA THR A 151 -4.63 -8.28 -8.40
C THR A 151 -5.99 -8.43 -7.76
N PHE A 152 -6.19 -7.69 -6.68
CA PHE A 152 -7.42 -7.54 -5.94
C PHE A 152 -8.11 -6.23 -6.28
N SER A 153 -9.43 -6.17 -6.17
CA SER A 153 -10.21 -4.95 -6.31
C SER A 153 -11.26 -4.82 -5.21
N ILE A 154 -11.48 -3.58 -4.77
CA ILE A 154 -12.57 -3.22 -3.87
C ILE A 154 -13.26 -1.96 -4.38
N VAL A 155 -14.58 -1.93 -4.23
CA VAL A 155 -15.38 -0.71 -4.34
C VAL A 155 -15.77 -0.30 -2.93
N ASP A 156 -15.35 0.89 -2.54
CA ASP A 156 -15.64 1.49 -1.26
C ASP A 156 -16.68 2.60 -1.46
N PRO A 157 -17.97 2.36 -1.18
CA PRO A 157 -19.04 3.27 -1.57
C PRO A 157 -19.01 4.60 -0.81
N ASP A 158 -19.68 5.61 -1.35
CA ASP A 158 -19.89 6.91 -0.68
C ASP A 158 -20.54 6.72 0.71
N GLY A 159 -19.93 7.34 1.73
CA GLY A 159 -20.39 7.31 3.11
C GLY A 159 -19.94 6.08 3.91
N LYS A 160 -19.21 5.12 3.31
CA LYS A 160 -18.69 3.96 4.04
C LYS A 160 -17.69 4.40 5.11
N GLU A 161 -17.86 3.90 6.34
CA GLU A 161 -17.13 4.34 7.55
C GLU A 161 -17.16 5.87 7.79
N GLY A 162 -18.09 6.60 7.15
CA GLY A 162 -18.21 8.05 7.21
C GLY A 162 -17.36 8.82 6.18
N PHE A 163 -16.56 8.15 5.36
CA PHE A 163 -15.76 8.81 4.32
C PHE A 163 -16.65 9.28 3.15
N PRO A 164 -16.48 10.53 2.66
CA PRO A 164 -17.22 11.00 1.48
C PRO A 164 -16.68 10.36 0.21
N GLY A 165 -17.54 10.22 -0.80
CA GLY A 165 -17.15 9.75 -2.12
C GLY A 165 -16.96 8.25 -2.21
N GLU A 166 -17.30 7.70 -3.37
CA GLU A 166 -16.95 6.33 -3.72
C GLU A 166 -15.48 6.29 -4.15
N VAL A 167 -14.77 5.24 -3.74
CA VAL A 167 -13.40 4.94 -4.17
C VAL A 167 -13.36 3.55 -4.77
N ILE A 168 -12.76 3.41 -5.95
CA ILE A 168 -12.41 2.12 -6.54
C ILE A 168 -10.91 1.93 -6.37
N SER A 169 -10.51 0.79 -5.82
CA SER A 169 -9.10 0.47 -5.62
C SER A 169 -8.70 -0.85 -6.24
N TYR A 170 -7.44 -0.92 -6.67
CA TYR A 170 -6.75 -2.10 -7.17
C TYR A 170 -5.45 -2.28 -6.40
N ILE A 171 -5.26 -3.48 -5.84
CA ILE A 171 -4.05 -3.88 -5.12
C ILE A 171 -3.40 -5.01 -5.91
N THR A 172 -2.24 -4.75 -6.48
CA THR A 172 -1.46 -5.73 -7.25
C THR A 172 -0.22 -6.11 -6.48
N TYR A 173 -0.04 -7.41 -6.25
CA TYR A 173 1.20 -7.97 -5.73
C TYR A 173 1.87 -8.79 -6.81
N THR A 174 3.18 -8.61 -6.96
CA THR A 174 3.99 -9.36 -7.93
C THR A 174 5.26 -9.85 -7.24
N VAL A 175 5.68 -11.07 -7.51
CA VAL A 175 6.95 -11.62 -7.03
C VAL A 175 7.84 -12.01 -8.20
N GLY A 176 9.15 -11.89 -8.03
CA GLY A 176 10.12 -12.24 -9.07
C GLY A 176 11.53 -11.78 -8.72
N GLU A 177 12.55 -12.56 -9.07
CA GLU A 177 13.97 -12.24 -8.81
C GLU A 177 14.24 -11.81 -7.36
N MET A 178 13.74 -12.59 -6.39
CA MET A 178 13.78 -12.28 -4.95
C MET A 178 13.05 -10.99 -4.52
N THR A 179 12.28 -10.36 -5.40
CA THR A 179 11.52 -9.14 -5.09
C THR A 179 10.04 -9.41 -4.83
N TRP A 180 9.42 -8.55 -4.02
CA TRP A 180 7.97 -8.46 -3.85
C TRP A 180 7.51 -7.03 -4.17
N ASP A 181 6.90 -6.80 -5.32
CA ASP A 181 6.25 -5.53 -5.62
C ASP A 181 4.81 -5.50 -5.08
N ALA A 182 4.45 -4.36 -4.51
CA ALA A 182 3.12 -4.06 -4.01
C ALA A 182 2.72 -2.70 -4.60
N LYS A 183 1.74 -2.73 -5.50
CA LYS A 183 1.18 -1.55 -6.14
C LYS A 183 -0.26 -1.37 -5.71
N MET A 184 -0.57 -0.20 -5.17
CA MET A 184 -1.92 0.15 -4.72
C MET A 184 -2.36 1.39 -5.48
N VAL A 185 -3.47 1.28 -6.19
CA VAL A 185 -4.06 2.40 -6.94
C VAL A 185 -5.48 2.61 -6.45
N ALA A 186 -5.81 3.80 -5.96
CA ALA A 186 -7.16 4.14 -5.53
C ALA A 186 -7.65 5.42 -6.22
N ILE A 187 -8.87 5.35 -6.76
CA ILE A 187 -9.48 6.39 -7.58
C ILE A 187 -10.74 6.88 -6.88
N ALA A 188 -10.79 8.15 -6.50
CA ALA A 188 -12.02 8.81 -6.05
C ALA A 188 -12.95 9.04 -7.25
N THR A 189 -14.15 8.46 -7.24
CA THR A 189 -15.04 8.45 -8.42
C THR A 189 -16.18 9.46 -8.34
N THR A 190 -16.63 9.85 -7.14
CA THR A 190 -17.82 10.72 -7.00
C THR A 190 -17.63 11.99 -6.18
N LYS A 191 -16.76 12.02 -5.16
CA LYS A 191 -16.47 13.21 -4.35
C LYS A 191 -15.00 13.25 -3.94
N LYS A 192 -14.53 14.44 -3.54
CA LYS A 192 -13.23 14.61 -2.88
C LYS A 192 -13.21 13.83 -1.57
N THR A 193 -12.12 13.11 -1.30
CA THR A 193 -12.02 12.20 -0.15
C THR A 193 -10.57 11.97 0.27
N PRO A 194 -10.29 11.75 1.57
CA PRO A 194 -8.95 11.37 1.98
C PRO A 194 -8.67 9.90 1.65
N ILE A 195 -7.46 9.60 1.17
CA ILE A 195 -6.96 8.26 0.90
C ILE A 195 -5.49 8.20 1.36
N MET A 196 -5.18 7.21 2.19
CA MET A 196 -3.82 6.86 2.55
C MET A 196 -3.79 5.34 2.77
N LEU A 197 -3.06 4.61 1.93
CA LEU A 197 -3.02 3.15 1.98
C LEU A 197 -1.65 2.69 2.45
N SER A 198 -1.60 1.47 2.98
CA SER A 198 -0.37 0.82 3.40
C SER A 198 -0.50 -0.70 3.26
N SER A 199 0.56 -1.44 3.58
CA SER A 199 0.48 -2.87 3.89
C SER A 199 0.87 -3.08 5.35
N HIS A 200 0.02 -3.77 6.10
CA HIS A 200 0.19 -3.97 7.53
C HIS A 200 0.79 -5.36 7.83
N THR A 201 1.89 -5.67 7.15
CA THR A 201 2.58 -6.97 7.24
C THR A 201 3.40 -7.09 8.53
N TYR A 202 3.24 -8.21 9.23
CA TYR A 202 3.97 -8.54 10.46
C TYR A 202 5.14 -9.48 10.15
N TRP A 203 6.36 -9.00 10.34
CA TRP A 203 7.60 -9.64 9.92
C TRP A 203 8.32 -10.34 11.07
N ASN A 204 8.92 -11.50 10.76
CA ASN A 204 10.02 -12.09 11.52
C ASN A 204 10.94 -12.82 10.52
N LEU A 205 12.13 -12.28 10.26
CA LEU A 205 13.04 -12.78 9.23
C LEU A 205 13.73 -14.10 9.61
N ASP A 206 13.52 -14.59 10.83
CA ASP A 206 13.95 -15.92 11.25
C ASP A 206 12.85 -16.97 11.02
N GLY A 207 11.68 -16.57 10.50
CA GLY A 207 10.50 -17.43 10.38
C GLY A 207 10.05 -18.01 11.73
N PHE A 208 10.31 -17.27 12.82
CA PHE A 208 10.09 -17.69 14.21
C PHE A 208 10.91 -18.92 14.63
N ALA A 209 11.93 -19.31 13.85
CA ALA A 209 12.71 -20.53 14.06
C ALA A 209 14.06 -20.30 14.75
N ASN A 210 14.34 -19.09 15.21
CA ASN A 210 15.57 -18.78 15.93
C ASN A 210 15.57 -19.48 17.29
N ASN A 211 16.57 -20.33 17.53
CA ASN A 211 16.72 -21.11 18.76
C ASN A 211 17.37 -20.33 19.90
N GLU A 212 17.87 -19.11 19.66
CA GLU A 212 18.48 -18.22 20.66
C GLU A 212 17.46 -17.24 21.25
N THR A 213 16.41 -16.89 20.50
CA THR A 213 15.33 -15.99 20.93
C THR A 213 14.07 -16.22 20.09
N ASN A 214 12.89 -15.99 20.67
CA ASN A 214 11.61 -15.97 19.97
C ASN A 214 11.09 -14.54 19.70
N THR A 215 11.97 -13.53 19.78
CA THR A 215 11.65 -12.12 19.49
C THR A 215 12.32 -11.63 18.21
N ALA A 216 11.81 -10.55 17.63
CA ALA A 216 12.43 -9.82 16.53
C ALA A 216 13.41 -8.73 17.02
N LEU A 217 13.65 -8.60 18.33
CA LEU A 217 14.47 -7.54 18.91
C LEU A 217 15.95 -7.60 18.48
N ASN A 218 16.43 -8.78 18.09
CA ASN A 218 17.79 -8.97 17.57
C ASN A 218 17.92 -8.61 16.08
N HIS A 219 16.83 -8.30 15.38
CA HIS A 219 16.88 -7.87 14.00
C HIS A 219 17.47 -6.47 13.91
N THR A 220 18.33 -6.24 12.91
CA THR A 220 18.95 -4.95 12.65
C THR A 220 18.08 -4.15 11.69
N PHE A 221 17.64 -2.97 12.12
CA PHE A 221 16.80 -2.04 11.39
C PHE A 221 17.57 -0.76 11.00
N TYR A 222 17.25 -0.22 9.83
CA TYR A 222 17.89 0.98 9.28
C TYR A 222 16.92 1.80 8.43
N LEU A 223 16.91 3.12 8.61
CA LEU A 223 16.06 4.09 7.91
C LEU A 223 16.89 5.32 7.48
N PRO A 224 17.72 5.23 6.42
CA PRO A 224 18.75 6.24 6.09
C PRO A 224 18.23 7.67 5.92
N TYR A 225 16.96 7.86 5.55
CA TYR A 225 16.36 9.17 5.29
C TYR A 225 15.47 9.68 6.44
N SER A 226 15.43 8.96 7.56
CA SER A 226 14.48 9.19 8.64
C SER A 226 15.05 9.90 9.85
N GLY A 227 15.72 11.03 9.59
CA GLY A 227 16.22 11.93 10.64
C GLY A 227 15.12 12.67 11.41
N GLN A 228 13.85 12.48 11.06
CA GLN A 228 12.69 13.10 11.70
C GLN A 228 11.54 12.11 11.86
N ARG A 229 10.60 12.42 12.75
CA ARG A 229 9.37 11.65 12.97
C ARG A 229 8.22 12.55 13.43
N VAL A 230 6.98 12.11 13.23
CA VAL A 230 5.81 12.77 13.80
C VAL A 230 5.83 12.60 15.33
N GLU A 231 5.58 13.67 16.07
CA GLU A 231 5.31 13.59 17.51
C GLU A 231 3.88 13.15 17.74
N VAL A 232 3.71 12.18 18.62
CA VAL A 232 2.40 11.69 19.05
C VAL A 232 2.25 11.87 20.56
N ASP A 233 1.00 12.01 21.02
CA ASP A 233 0.68 12.05 22.44
C ASP A 233 0.66 10.64 23.07
N ASN A 234 0.25 10.58 24.34
CA ASN A 234 0.19 9.35 25.13
C ASN A 234 -0.79 8.29 24.59
N ILE A 235 -1.69 8.68 23.68
CA ILE A 235 -2.61 7.78 22.98
C ILE A 235 -2.30 7.73 21.47
N LEU A 236 -1.05 8.03 21.09
CA LEU A 236 -0.53 7.87 19.74
C LEU A 236 -1.19 8.78 18.68
N ILE A 237 -1.84 9.86 19.09
CA ILE A 237 -2.41 10.85 18.18
C ILE A 237 -1.38 11.94 17.87
N PRO A 238 -1.19 12.33 16.60
CA PRO A 238 -0.29 13.42 16.25
C PRO A 238 -0.57 14.73 16.99
N THR A 239 0.50 15.34 17.50
CA THR A 239 0.43 16.61 18.25
C THR A 239 0.49 17.84 17.33
N GLY A 240 0.95 17.65 16.09
CA GLY A 240 1.30 18.72 15.15
C GLY A 240 2.80 19.05 15.09
N ASN A 241 3.60 18.53 16.05
CA ASN A 241 5.05 18.74 16.04
C ASN A 241 5.78 17.65 15.25
N ILE A 242 6.88 18.04 14.61
CA ILE A 242 7.86 17.13 13.99
C ILE A 242 9.14 17.15 14.82
N LEU A 243 9.53 15.98 15.33
CA LEU A 243 10.74 15.84 16.14
C LEU A 243 11.91 15.36 15.30
N SER A 244 13.11 15.84 15.64
CA SER A 244 14.35 15.33 15.07
C SER A 244 14.79 14.08 15.82
N ASN A 245 15.18 13.04 15.09
CA ASN A 245 15.80 11.84 15.63
C ASN A 245 17.30 12.13 15.86
N ALA A 246 17.65 12.72 17.00
CA ALA A 246 19.02 13.06 17.33
C ALA A 246 19.92 11.81 17.29
N LYS A 247 21.15 11.96 16.78
CA LYS A 247 22.12 10.86 16.72
C LYS A 247 22.32 10.25 18.11
N GLY A 248 22.17 8.93 18.22
CA GLY A 248 22.28 8.19 19.48
C GLY A 248 21.01 8.15 20.35
N SER A 249 19.92 8.83 19.96
CA SER A 249 18.64 8.70 20.66
C SER A 249 17.97 7.34 20.41
N VAL A 250 16.97 6.99 21.22
CA VAL A 250 16.24 5.73 21.05
C VAL A 250 15.58 5.59 19.67
N ASN A 251 15.21 6.71 19.03
CA ASN A 251 14.63 6.73 17.68
C ASN A 251 15.66 6.94 16.55
N ASP A 252 16.97 6.93 16.84
CA ASP A 252 18.00 7.03 15.80
C ASP A 252 18.17 5.69 15.07
N PHE A 253 17.41 5.48 14.00
CA PHE A 253 17.60 4.39 13.04
C PHE A 253 18.23 4.86 11.73
N TRP A 254 18.57 6.14 11.60
CA TRP A 254 18.97 6.74 10.33
C TRP A 254 20.47 6.98 10.23
N SER A 255 21.16 7.19 11.37
CA SER A 255 22.59 7.46 11.36
C SER A 255 23.42 6.19 11.07
N GLU A 256 22.98 5.03 11.56
CA GLU A 256 23.55 3.71 11.29
C GLU A 256 22.54 2.58 11.57
N PRO A 257 22.69 1.39 10.94
CA PRO A 257 21.87 0.23 11.26
C PRO A 257 22.04 -0.20 12.72
N LYS A 258 20.94 -0.44 13.44
CA LYS A 258 20.97 -0.93 14.83
C LYS A 258 19.92 -1.99 15.11
N GLN A 259 20.17 -2.85 16.09
CA GLN A 259 19.16 -3.82 16.53
C GLN A 259 17.94 -3.11 17.12
N ILE A 260 16.72 -3.58 16.81
CA ILE A 260 15.49 -3.00 17.34
C ILE A 260 15.53 -2.95 18.88
N GLY A 261 15.99 -4.03 19.51
CA GLY A 261 16.12 -4.15 20.96
C GLY A 261 17.26 -3.34 21.59
N HIS A 262 18.11 -2.66 20.82
CA HIS A 262 19.33 -2.02 21.33
C HIS A 262 19.05 -1.03 22.46
N SER A 263 18.01 -0.22 22.31
CA SER A 263 17.64 0.84 23.26
C SER A 263 16.61 0.42 24.32
N PHE A 264 16.24 -0.87 24.42
CA PHE A 264 15.17 -1.30 25.33
C PHE A 264 15.53 -1.18 26.83
N SER A 265 16.80 -1.01 27.14
CA SER A 265 17.28 -0.72 28.51
C SER A 265 17.46 0.78 28.79
N ASP A 266 17.28 1.64 27.78
CA ASP A 266 17.38 3.09 27.93
C ASP A 266 16.08 3.65 28.53
N PRO A 267 16.12 4.43 29.63
CA PRO A 267 14.92 5.04 30.20
C PRO A 267 14.09 5.89 29.20
N GLU A 268 14.71 6.47 28.16
CA GLU A 268 14.00 7.27 27.14
C GLU A 268 13.04 6.42 26.29
N ILE A 269 13.22 5.10 26.20
CA ILE A 269 12.30 4.23 25.46
C ILE A 269 10.93 4.10 26.15
N HIS A 270 10.85 4.38 27.45
CA HIS A 270 9.58 4.29 28.20
C HIS A 270 8.67 5.45 27.82
N GLY A 271 7.47 5.12 27.33
CA GLY A 271 6.52 6.09 26.77
C GLY A 271 6.69 6.34 25.27
N ASN A 272 7.73 5.81 24.61
CA ASN A 272 8.03 6.10 23.22
C ASN A 272 6.95 5.59 22.22
N CYS A 273 6.22 4.55 22.62
CA CYS A 273 5.09 3.98 21.88
C CYS A 273 3.75 4.18 22.60
N GLY A 274 3.59 5.30 23.31
CA GLY A 274 2.36 5.63 24.05
C GLY A 274 2.47 5.36 25.55
N PHE A 275 1.42 5.69 26.30
CA PHE A 275 1.45 5.67 27.76
C PHE A 275 1.85 4.29 28.32
N ASN A 276 2.89 4.28 29.14
CA ASN A 276 3.42 3.07 29.78
C ASN A 276 3.84 1.95 28.79
N CYS A 277 4.20 2.33 27.56
CA CYS A 277 4.70 1.41 26.53
C CYS A 277 6.24 1.45 26.46
N THR A 278 6.86 0.31 26.16
CA THR A 278 8.30 0.20 25.86
C THR A 278 8.47 -0.38 24.46
N GLY A 279 9.08 0.38 23.55
CA GLY A 279 9.28 -0.04 22.16
C GLY A 279 8.99 1.09 21.16
N TYR A 280 8.56 0.71 19.97
CA TYR A 280 8.30 1.64 18.87
C TYR A 280 6.88 1.45 18.32
N ASP A 281 6.22 2.57 18.07
CA ASP A 281 5.01 2.70 17.25
C ASP A 281 4.99 4.13 16.71
N ASN A 282 5.93 4.41 15.79
CA ASN A 282 6.24 5.78 15.38
C ASN A 282 6.28 5.92 13.86
N CYS A 283 5.77 7.06 13.38
CA CYS A 283 5.81 7.47 11.98
C CYS A 283 7.10 8.25 11.70
N TYR A 284 8.04 7.60 11.02
CA TYR A 284 9.30 8.18 10.59
C TYR A 284 9.14 8.89 9.24
N LEU A 285 9.67 10.11 9.11
CA LEU A 285 9.57 10.89 7.87
C LEU A 285 10.71 10.57 6.92
N VAL A 286 10.43 10.30 5.65
CA VAL A 286 11.41 9.90 4.65
C VAL A 286 11.86 11.12 3.83
N ASN A 287 12.94 11.77 4.28
CA ASN A 287 13.47 12.99 3.66
C ASN A 287 14.59 12.68 2.64
N ARG A 288 14.21 12.40 1.40
CA ARG A 288 15.16 12.03 0.32
C ARG A 288 15.64 13.23 -0.51
N PRO A 289 16.94 13.31 -0.87
CA PRO A 289 17.47 14.43 -1.65
C PRO A 289 17.21 14.27 -3.16
N GLY A 290 16.38 15.13 -3.74
CA GLY A 290 16.21 15.26 -5.19
C GLY A 290 15.38 14.15 -5.85
N PRO A 291 15.28 14.14 -7.20
CA PRO A 291 14.63 13.07 -7.94
C PRO A 291 15.29 11.73 -7.67
N GLN A 292 14.50 10.69 -7.51
CA GLN A 292 14.98 9.40 -7.06
C GLN A 292 14.88 8.38 -8.20
N ASP A 293 15.90 7.55 -8.31
CA ASP A 293 15.81 6.29 -9.04
C ASP A 293 15.48 5.20 -8.03
N TRP A 294 14.22 4.77 -7.97
CA TRP A 294 13.71 3.88 -6.93
C TRP A 294 14.35 2.48 -6.91
N ARG A 295 15.15 2.13 -7.93
CA ARG A 295 15.93 0.88 -7.95
C ARG A 295 17.40 1.07 -7.60
N ALA A 296 17.89 2.31 -7.58
CA ALA A 296 19.26 2.55 -7.17
C ALA A 296 19.41 2.25 -5.67
N PRO A 297 20.52 1.60 -5.24
CA PRO A 297 20.80 1.40 -3.81
C PRO A 297 20.79 2.70 -2.99
N SER A 298 21.01 3.84 -3.65
CA SER A 298 20.88 5.18 -3.07
C SER A 298 19.45 5.64 -2.81
N SER A 299 18.43 4.82 -3.05
CA SER A 299 17.01 5.13 -2.81
C SER A 299 16.38 4.22 -1.75
N LEU A 300 17.19 3.39 -1.09
CA LEU A 300 16.80 2.51 0.01
C LEU A 300 16.09 3.31 1.11
N VAL A 301 14.82 3.03 1.38
CA VAL A 301 14.04 3.75 2.41
C VAL A 301 14.18 3.08 3.76
N ALA A 302 14.13 1.76 3.79
CA ALA A 302 14.27 0.99 5.02
C ALA A 302 14.98 -0.34 4.76
N SER A 303 15.65 -0.86 5.79
CA SER A 303 16.23 -2.20 5.76
C SER A 303 16.01 -2.90 7.09
N LEU A 304 15.59 -4.16 7.03
CA LEU A 304 15.50 -5.06 8.18
C LEU A 304 16.34 -6.30 7.86
N SER A 305 17.17 -6.75 8.79
CA SER A 305 18.01 -7.93 8.59
C SER A 305 18.12 -8.78 9.84
N SER A 306 18.24 -10.09 9.65
CA SER A 306 18.61 -11.02 10.72
C SER A 306 20.00 -11.60 10.44
N ALA A 307 20.89 -11.50 11.43
CA ALA A 307 22.20 -12.15 11.36
C ALA A 307 22.09 -13.68 11.46
N TRP A 308 21.05 -14.19 12.12
CA TRP A 308 20.87 -15.62 12.38
C TRP A 308 20.45 -16.35 11.10
N SER A 309 19.37 -15.89 10.45
CA SER A 309 18.91 -16.45 9.17
C SER A 309 19.73 -15.94 7.98
N GLY A 310 20.39 -14.78 8.10
CA GLY A 310 21.05 -14.11 6.98
C GLY A 310 20.07 -13.49 5.96
N ILE A 311 18.77 -13.52 6.23
CA ILE A 311 17.75 -12.87 5.39
C ILE A 311 17.79 -11.36 5.63
N LYS A 312 17.75 -10.60 4.53
CA LYS A 312 17.69 -9.15 4.51
C LYS A 312 16.52 -8.70 3.63
N LEU A 313 15.70 -7.84 4.21
CA LEU A 313 14.59 -7.15 3.57
C LEU A 313 15.01 -5.70 3.36
N ASP A 314 15.15 -5.29 2.11
CA ASP A 314 15.30 -3.90 1.73
C ASP A 314 13.93 -3.35 1.28
N ILE A 315 13.67 -2.07 1.47
CA ILE A 315 12.38 -1.46 1.14
C ILE A 315 12.62 -0.18 0.37
N TYR A 316 11.96 -0.11 -0.78
CA TYR A 316 11.93 1.02 -1.68
C TYR A 316 10.46 1.36 -1.89
N THR A 317 10.16 2.65 -1.96
CA THR A 317 8.79 3.16 -2.06
C THR A 317 8.79 4.60 -2.53
N ASP A 318 7.72 5.06 -3.17
CA ASP A 318 7.44 6.46 -3.46
C ASP A 318 6.82 7.26 -2.29
N GLN A 319 6.51 6.61 -1.17
CA GLN A 319 5.91 7.27 0.00
C GLN A 319 6.93 8.08 0.80
N ASP A 320 6.42 9.07 1.56
CA ASP A 320 7.24 10.04 2.32
C ASP A 320 7.25 9.77 3.83
N ALA A 321 6.65 8.69 4.30
CA ALA A 321 6.74 8.26 5.68
C ALA A 321 6.78 6.74 5.80
N PHE A 322 7.10 6.29 7.02
CA PHE A 322 7.27 4.88 7.32
C PHE A 322 6.87 4.63 8.78
N GLN A 323 5.83 3.84 9.03
CA GLN A 323 5.50 3.39 10.38
C GLN A 323 6.37 2.19 10.73
N MET A 324 6.93 2.23 11.93
CA MET A 324 7.57 1.08 12.55
C MET A 324 6.84 0.78 13.86
N TYR A 325 6.27 -0.42 13.95
CA TYR A 325 5.67 -0.94 15.18
C TYR A 325 6.38 -2.22 15.62
N SER A 326 6.95 -2.23 16.82
CA SER A 326 7.77 -3.33 17.33
C SER A 326 6.97 -4.49 17.93
N CYS A 327 5.69 -4.66 17.59
CA CYS A 327 4.83 -5.72 18.14
C CYS A 327 4.74 -5.78 19.68
N GLY A 328 4.75 -4.62 20.34
CA GLY A 328 4.67 -4.53 21.81
C GLY A 328 3.32 -4.99 22.41
N GLY A 329 2.26 -5.08 21.60
CA GLY A 329 0.93 -5.55 21.99
C GLY A 329 0.70 -7.05 21.79
N GLN A 330 1.64 -7.78 21.18
CA GLN A 330 1.56 -9.25 21.11
C GLN A 330 1.75 -9.84 22.51
N ASN A 331 1.04 -10.93 22.82
CA ASN A 331 0.98 -11.47 24.19
C ASN A 331 1.20 -13.00 24.28
N GLY A 332 1.52 -13.66 23.16
CA GLY A 332 1.70 -15.11 23.11
C GLY A 332 0.43 -15.92 22.85
N SER A 333 -0.71 -15.31 22.53
CA SER A 333 -1.95 -16.03 22.16
C SER A 333 -2.05 -16.41 20.70
N PHE A 334 -1.40 -15.67 19.79
CA PHE A 334 -1.44 -15.93 18.36
C PHE A 334 -0.59 -17.16 18.00
N ALA A 335 -1.20 -18.20 17.41
CA ALA A 335 -0.51 -19.43 17.04
C ALA A 335 0.34 -19.24 15.77
N LEU A 336 1.54 -19.83 15.74
CA LEU A 336 2.36 -19.88 14.53
C LEU A 336 1.75 -20.81 13.48
N LYS A 337 1.88 -20.43 12.20
CA LYS A 337 1.52 -21.31 11.07
C LYS A 337 2.31 -22.62 11.09
N LYS A 338 1.81 -23.65 10.41
CA LYS A 338 2.52 -24.93 10.24
C LYS A 338 3.87 -24.79 9.51
N THR A 339 4.08 -23.71 8.78
CA THR A 339 5.30 -23.35 8.03
C THR A 339 6.34 -22.60 8.88
N GLN A 340 6.02 -22.25 10.12
CA GLN A 340 6.83 -21.37 10.98
C GLN A 340 7.34 -22.09 12.23
N GLY A 341 8.34 -21.50 12.87
CA GLY A 341 8.87 -21.97 14.14
C GLY A 341 9.69 -23.26 14.04
N LEU A 342 10.29 -23.64 15.17
CA LEU A 342 10.91 -24.95 15.31
C LEU A 342 9.81 -25.99 15.56
N HIS A 343 9.83 -27.06 14.77
CA HIS A 343 9.06 -28.26 15.07
C HIS A 343 9.89 -29.11 16.02
N GLY A 344 9.25 -29.71 17.04
CA GLY A 344 9.94 -30.63 17.95
C GLY A 344 10.68 -31.70 17.14
N THR A 345 11.88 -32.07 17.57
CA THR A 345 12.65 -33.13 16.91
C THR A 345 11.88 -34.44 16.99
N GLU A 346 12.08 -35.35 16.04
CA GLU A 346 11.46 -36.69 16.06
C GLU A 346 11.69 -37.43 17.40
N ASP A 347 12.75 -37.08 18.13
CA ASP A 347 13.10 -37.59 19.46
C ASP A 347 12.19 -37.09 20.62
N GLY A 348 11.15 -36.30 20.34
CA GLY A 348 10.19 -35.82 21.34
C GLY A 348 10.71 -34.70 22.24
N ALA A 349 11.82 -34.04 21.88
CA ALA A 349 12.27 -32.84 22.58
C ALA A 349 11.25 -31.71 22.36
N GLU A 350 10.79 -31.11 23.46
CA GLU A 350 9.92 -29.95 23.41
C GLU A 350 10.60 -28.79 22.67
N ALA A 351 9.83 -28.07 21.85
CA ALA A 351 10.33 -26.85 21.22
C ALA A 351 10.82 -25.88 22.29
N LEU A 352 12.01 -25.29 22.11
CA LEU A 352 12.62 -24.37 23.08
C LEU A 352 11.73 -23.18 23.43
N PHE A 353 10.86 -22.78 22.49
CA PHE A 353 9.89 -21.71 22.66
C PHE A 353 8.48 -22.21 22.32
N PRO A 354 7.43 -21.64 22.96
CA PRO A 354 6.05 -21.89 22.56
C PRO A 354 5.84 -21.60 21.07
N ARG A 355 4.96 -22.37 20.39
CA ARG A 355 4.58 -22.12 18.99
C ARG A 355 3.54 -21.00 18.87
N THR A 356 3.81 -19.87 19.52
CA THR A 356 2.99 -18.66 19.50
C THR A 356 3.85 -17.42 19.35
N VAL A 357 3.25 -16.29 18.98
CA VAL A 357 3.95 -15.01 18.81
C VAL A 357 3.98 -14.25 20.14
N PRO A 358 5.13 -14.15 20.83
CA PRO A 358 5.24 -13.42 22.10
C PRO A 358 5.22 -11.90 21.86
N GLN A 359 5.22 -11.14 22.95
CA GLN A 359 5.55 -9.71 22.90
C GLN A 359 6.89 -9.48 22.18
N TYR A 360 6.91 -8.55 21.23
CA TYR A 360 8.06 -8.30 20.35
C TYR A 360 8.47 -9.48 19.45
N GLY A 361 7.60 -10.48 19.28
CA GLY A 361 7.81 -11.63 18.40
C GLY A 361 7.95 -11.29 16.91
N CYS A 362 7.52 -10.09 16.53
CA CYS A 362 7.47 -9.61 15.16
C CYS A 362 7.81 -8.12 15.09
N VAL A 363 7.77 -7.58 13.88
CA VAL A 363 7.82 -6.15 13.61
C VAL A 363 6.91 -5.79 12.45
N VAL A 364 6.17 -4.69 12.53
CA VAL A 364 5.32 -4.18 11.43
C VAL A 364 6.01 -2.99 10.78
N LEU A 365 6.02 -3.00 9.45
CA LEU A 365 6.73 -2.07 8.60
C LEU A 365 5.75 -1.48 7.57
N GLU A 366 5.16 -0.33 7.88
CA GLU A 366 4.09 0.26 7.07
C GLU A 366 4.64 1.39 6.20
N VAL A 367 4.53 1.20 4.89
CA VAL A 367 4.88 2.21 3.89
C VAL A 367 3.66 3.09 3.66
N GLN A 368 3.72 4.35 4.05
CA GLN A 368 2.55 5.24 4.07
C GLN A 368 2.95 6.71 4.02
N ASP A 369 1.98 7.60 4.06
CA ASP A 369 2.24 9.03 4.22
C ASP A 369 2.21 9.47 5.71
N TRP A 370 2.43 10.75 5.97
CA TRP A 370 2.44 11.34 7.31
C TRP A 370 1.08 11.11 7.98
N ILE A 371 1.10 10.46 9.15
CA ILE A 371 -0.10 10.12 9.91
C ILE A 371 -0.90 11.36 10.31
N ASP A 372 -2.23 11.29 10.26
CA ASP A 372 -3.16 12.42 10.49
C ASP A 372 -2.86 13.70 9.66
N GLY A 373 -2.11 13.60 8.56
CA GLY A 373 -1.73 14.75 7.73
C GLY A 373 -2.91 15.56 7.18
N ILE A 374 -4.09 14.94 7.04
CA ILE A 374 -5.35 15.61 6.67
C ILE A 374 -5.83 16.63 7.71
N ASN A 375 -5.43 16.50 8.98
CA ASN A 375 -5.73 17.42 10.07
C ASN A 375 -4.57 18.39 10.39
N HIS A 376 -3.47 18.29 9.64
CA HIS A 376 -2.28 19.14 9.75
C HIS A 376 -1.95 19.81 8.40
N PRO A 377 -2.81 20.69 7.88
CA PRO A 377 -2.63 21.33 6.57
C PRO A 377 -1.32 22.11 6.46
N GLU A 378 -0.75 22.57 7.58
CA GLU A 378 0.56 23.22 7.67
C GLU A 378 1.73 22.33 7.21
N TRP A 379 1.56 21.00 7.18
CA TRP A 379 2.55 20.06 6.66
C TRP A 379 2.49 19.90 5.13
N GLY A 380 1.49 20.49 4.47
CA GLY A 380 1.39 20.48 3.00
C GLY A 380 1.08 19.11 2.39
N ARG A 381 0.48 18.18 3.16
CA ARG A 381 0.22 16.79 2.73
C ARG A 381 -1.09 16.59 1.98
N LEU A 382 -2.00 17.58 1.97
CA LEU A 382 -3.33 17.43 1.36
C LEU A 382 -3.26 16.99 -0.11
N GLY A 383 -2.30 17.48 -0.91
CA GLY A 383 -2.13 17.07 -2.31
C GLY A 383 -1.67 15.61 -2.50
N LYS A 384 -1.30 14.90 -1.43
CA LYS A 384 -0.91 13.49 -1.43
C LYS A 384 -1.87 12.59 -0.65
N GLN A 385 -2.82 13.18 0.08
CA GLN A 385 -3.75 12.46 0.94
C GLN A 385 -5.21 12.73 0.58
N VAL A 386 -5.53 13.72 -0.24
CA VAL A 386 -6.89 14.09 -0.64
C VAL A 386 -7.01 14.02 -2.15
N PHE A 387 -7.96 13.21 -2.62
CA PHE A 387 -8.15 12.88 -4.04
C PHE A 387 -9.58 13.20 -4.47
N GLU A 388 -9.78 13.55 -5.74
CA GLU A 388 -11.08 13.98 -6.27
C GLU A 388 -11.39 13.40 -7.66
N PRO A 389 -12.66 13.33 -8.07
CA PRO A 389 -13.05 12.81 -9.37
C PRO A 389 -12.41 13.58 -10.53
N GLY A 390 -11.76 12.85 -11.43
CA GLY A 390 -11.05 13.44 -12.58
C GLY A 390 -9.66 13.98 -12.27
N GLY A 391 -9.22 13.96 -11.01
CA GLY A 391 -7.84 14.17 -10.61
C GLY A 391 -6.98 12.91 -10.80
N ASP A 392 -5.69 13.02 -10.44
CA ASP A 392 -4.79 11.87 -10.40
C ASP A 392 -5.23 10.87 -9.31
N PRO A 393 -5.02 9.56 -9.51
CA PRO A 393 -5.31 8.57 -8.48
C PRO A 393 -4.28 8.63 -7.34
N TYR A 394 -4.65 8.12 -6.16
CA TYR A 394 -3.65 7.68 -5.18
C TYR A 394 -2.86 6.54 -5.78
N VAL A 395 -1.53 6.61 -5.66
CA VAL A 395 -0.63 5.53 -6.05
C VAL A 395 0.40 5.33 -4.94
N LEU A 396 0.53 4.08 -4.51
CA LEU A 396 1.69 3.58 -3.75
C LEU A 396 2.33 2.50 -4.60
N GLN A 397 3.60 2.68 -4.92
CA GLN A 397 4.39 1.68 -5.67
C GLN A 397 5.89 1.85 -5.39
N ASN A 398 6.70 0.89 -5.82
CA ASN A 398 8.16 1.01 -5.73
C ASN A 398 8.85 1.04 -7.11
N GLN A 399 8.12 0.81 -8.19
CA GLN A 399 8.66 0.89 -9.53
C GLN A 399 8.46 2.31 -10.06
N ASN A 400 9.47 2.85 -10.75
CA ASN A 400 9.22 3.96 -11.66
C ASN A 400 8.07 3.51 -12.56
N PRO A 401 6.94 4.22 -12.59
CA PRO A 401 5.89 3.85 -13.50
C PRO A 401 6.52 3.93 -14.89
N ILE A 402 6.70 2.78 -15.54
CA ILE A 402 6.37 2.68 -16.95
C ILE A 402 4.85 2.56 -16.88
N PRO A 403 4.10 3.66 -17.00
CA PRO A 403 2.68 3.60 -16.73
C PRO A 403 2.06 2.76 -17.83
N ILE A 404 1.81 1.49 -17.52
CA ILE A 404 1.07 0.57 -18.37
C ILE A 404 -0.26 1.25 -18.73
N GLY A 405 -0.57 1.32 -20.02
CA GLY A 405 -1.69 2.09 -20.57
C GLY A 405 -1.34 3.53 -21.00
N ARG A 406 -0.19 4.10 -20.61
CA ARG A 406 0.22 5.43 -21.08
C ARG A 406 0.57 5.40 -22.55
N LEU A 407 0.01 6.39 -23.23
CA LEU A 407 0.40 6.77 -24.58
C LEU A 407 1.65 7.65 -24.52
N HIS A 408 2.73 7.21 -25.14
CA HIS A 408 3.95 7.97 -25.34
C HIS A 408 4.10 8.34 -26.82
N PHE A 409 4.22 9.63 -27.13
CA PHE A 409 4.37 10.16 -28.48
C PHE A 409 5.83 10.58 -28.70
N PRO A 410 6.73 9.69 -29.11
CA PRO A 410 8.18 9.96 -29.16
C PRO A 410 8.57 11.10 -30.11
N ASP A 411 7.74 11.36 -31.12
CA ASP A 411 7.97 12.37 -32.15
C ASP A 411 7.22 13.69 -31.85
N TYR A 412 6.51 13.77 -30.72
CA TYR A 412 5.82 14.99 -30.29
C TYR A 412 6.81 15.92 -29.59
N HIS A 413 7.13 17.02 -30.24
CA HIS A 413 7.88 18.12 -29.65
C HIS A 413 6.95 19.33 -29.51
N ALA A 414 6.59 19.68 -28.28
CA ALA A 414 5.94 20.96 -28.03
C ALA A 414 6.95 22.06 -28.36
N ASP A 415 6.65 22.92 -29.33
CA ASP A 415 7.52 24.05 -29.66
C ASP A 415 7.63 24.98 -28.44
N PRO A 416 8.82 25.15 -27.83
CA PRO A 416 8.98 25.97 -26.63
C PRO A 416 8.71 27.47 -26.86
N GLN A 417 8.58 27.91 -28.12
CA GLN A 417 8.49 29.33 -28.49
C GLN A 417 7.18 29.72 -29.19
N GLY A 418 6.18 28.82 -29.26
CA GLY A 418 4.84 29.14 -29.74
C GLY A 418 4.75 29.62 -31.20
N GLY A 419 5.76 29.33 -32.03
CA GLY A 419 5.90 29.84 -33.40
C GLY A 419 6.16 28.79 -34.48
N GLY A 420 6.29 27.52 -34.12
CA GLY A 420 6.54 26.38 -34.99
C GLY A 420 5.25 25.79 -35.52
N GLU A 421 5.17 25.64 -36.84
CA GLU A 421 4.05 25.15 -37.63
C GLU A 421 3.13 24.14 -36.90
N SER A 422 1.91 24.59 -36.59
CA SER A 422 0.81 23.75 -36.10
C SER A 422 0.36 22.67 -37.10
N SER A 423 1.10 22.46 -38.20
CA SER A 423 0.84 21.49 -39.25
C SER A 423 1.76 20.26 -39.18
N ASN A 424 2.74 20.21 -38.28
CA ASN A 424 3.57 19.01 -38.15
C ASN A 424 2.74 17.86 -37.54
N THR A 425 2.29 16.95 -38.40
CA THR A 425 1.55 15.73 -38.05
C THR A 425 2.47 14.51 -37.98
N ALA A 426 3.79 14.68 -38.05
CA ALA A 426 4.74 13.56 -37.98
C ALA A 426 4.58 12.75 -36.69
N TRP A 427 4.30 13.43 -35.56
CA TRP A 427 4.03 12.81 -34.26
C TRP A 427 2.84 11.86 -34.25
N MET A 428 1.92 12.00 -35.22
CA MET A 428 0.75 11.13 -35.34
C MET A 428 1.11 9.74 -35.89
N LYS A 429 2.29 9.57 -36.51
CA LYS A 429 2.70 8.29 -37.13
C LYS A 429 3.18 7.24 -36.13
N ARG A 430 3.49 7.63 -34.90
CA ARG A 430 4.09 6.75 -33.91
C ARG A 430 3.65 7.15 -32.51
N VAL A 431 2.93 6.24 -31.87
CA VAL A 431 2.57 6.29 -30.46
C VAL A 431 2.82 4.92 -29.84
N TYR A 432 3.42 4.90 -28.67
CA TYR A 432 3.62 3.70 -27.89
C TYR A 432 2.58 3.62 -26.78
N MET A 433 1.97 2.46 -26.59
CA MET A 433 1.21 2.15 -25.38
C MET A 433 1.96 1.05 -24.64
N TYR A 434 2.50 1.35 -23.47
CA TYR A 434 3.16 0.34 -22.66
C TYR A 434 2.09 -0.64 -22.15
N VAL A 435 2.28 -1.93 -22.42
CA VAL A 435 1.34 -3.01 -22.04
C VAL A 435 1.95 -3.98 -21.02
N GLY A 436 3.21 -3.75 -20.65
CA GLY A 436 3.95 -4.42 -19.59
C GLY A 436 5.30 -3.72 -19.39
N ASP A 437 6.03 -4.09 -18.34
CA ASP A 437 7.31 -3.45 -17.97
C ASP A 437 8.39 -3.57 -19.07
N HIS A 438 8.27 -4.60 -19.92
CA HIS A 438 9.15 -4.83 -21.06
C HIS A 438 8.38 -5.00 -22.35
N GLN A 439 7.15 -4.49 -22.44
CA GLN A 439 6.32 -4.63 -23.63
C GLN A 439 5.57 -3.34 -23.96
N ARG A 440 5.59 -2.95 -25.23
CA ARG A 440 4.77 -1.84 -25.73
C ARG A 440 4.05 -2.24 -27.01
N LEU A 441 2.88 -1.66 -27.23
CA LEU A 441 2.21 -1.66 -28.52
C LEU A 441 2.61 -0.41 -29.29
N GLN A 442 3.08 -0.59 -30.53
CA GLN A 442 3.24 0.52 -31.46
C GLN A 442 1.93 0.77 -32.21
N GLY A 443 1.52 2.03 -32.24
CA GLY A 443 0.33 2.50 -32.92
C GLY A 443 0.54 3.82 -33.66
N GLU A 444 -0.55 4.32 -34.22
CA GLU A 444 -0.62 5.60 -34.93
C GLU A 444 -1.95 6.30 -34.66
N VAL A 445 -1.97 7.64 -34.75
CA VAL A 445 -3.18 8.45 -34.65
C VAL A 445 -3.82 8.58 -36.03
N LYS A 446 -5.07 8.12 -36.16
CA LYS A 446 -5.85 8.22 -37.40
C LYS A 446 -7.03 9.16 -37.24
N LYS A 447 -7.35 9.89 -38.31
CA LYS A 447 -8.57 10.69 -38.39
C LYS A 447 -9.79 9.77 -38.48
N LEU A 448 -10.86 10.08 -37.76
CA LEU A 448 -12.14 9.41 -37.91
C LEU A 448 -12.83 9.89 -39.21
N PRO A 449 -13.51 9.00 -39.98
CA PRO A 449 -14.25 9.40 -41.19
C PRO A 449 -15.36 10.43 -40.91
N ARG A 450 -15.94 10.37 -39.71
CA ARG A 450 -16.91 11.32 -39.16
C ARG A 450 -16.57 11.55 -37.69
N ALA A 451 -16.76 12.77 -37.19
CA ALA A 451 -16.57 13.07 -35.78
C ALA A 451 -17.63 12.32 -34.93
N VAL A 452 -17.26 11.89 -33.74
CA VAL A 452 -18.13 11.21 -32.78
C VAL A 452 -18.34 12.13 -31.58
N ALA A 453 -19.59 12.28 -31.11
CA ALA A 453 -19.90 13.04 -29.90
C ALA A 453 -20.00 12.09 -28.69
N VAL A 454 -19.30 12.41 -27.60
CA VAL A 454 -19.53 11.81 -26.29
C VAL A 454 -20.63 12.62 -25.62
N VAL A 455 -21.74 11.97 -25.26
CA VAL A 455 -22.91 12.62 -24.64
C VAL A 455 -23.10 12.10 -23.22
N ARG A 456 -23.50 12.97 -22.30
CA ARG A 456 -23.94 12.57 -20.95
C ARG A 456 -25.31 13.16 -20.64
N LYS A 457 -25.99 12.59 -19.66
CA LYS A 457 -27.25 13.13 -19.14
C LYS A 457 -26.95 14.35 -18.28
N ARG A 458 -27.60 15.49 -18.56
CA ARG A 458 -27.42 16.71 -17.76
C ARG A 458 -27.95 16.48 -16.34
N GLY A 459 -27.10 16.68 -15.34
CA GLY A 459 -27.50 16.61 -13.93
C GLY A 459 -28.39 17.81 -13.56
N VAL A 460 -29.50 17.57 -12.87
CA VAL A 460 -30.39 18.64 -12.38
C VAL A 460 -29.68 19.37 -11.23
N GLY A 461 -28.91 20.40 -11.55
CA GLY A 461 -28.26 21.26 -10.54
C GLY A 461 -29.29 22.14 -9.83
N LYS A 462 -29.46 21.95 -8.51
CA LYS A 462 -30.15 22.90 -7.65
C LYS A 462 -29.27 24.14 -7.50
N SER A 463 -29.54 25.18 -8.28
CA SER A 463 -29.01 26.52 -8.02
C SER A 463 -29.82 27.16 -6.87
N GLN A 464 -29.23 27.27 -5.69
CA GLN A 464 -29.63 28.25 -4.67
C GLN A 464 -29.20 29.63 -5.14
N VAL A 465 -30.16 30.53 -5.41
CA VAL A 465 -29.95 31.97 -5.36
C VAL A 465 -31.20 32.58 -4.72
N GLU A 466 -30.99 33.23 -3.59
CA GLU A 466 -31.93 34.08 -2.84
C GLU A 466 -32.32 35.32 -3.66
N GLY A 467 -33.57 35.77 -3.58
CA GLY A 467 -33.98 37.05 -4.19
C GLY A 467 -35.47 37.19 -4.45
N GLU A 468 -36.17 37.63 -3.41
CA GLU A 468 -37.47 38.32 -3.33
C GLU A 468 -38.19 38.71 -4.64
N GLY A 469 -39.50 38.40 -4.73
CA GLY A 469 -40.40 39.04 -5.70
C GLY A 469 -41.69 38.26 -5.98
N GLU A 470 -42.74 38.52 -5.20
CA GLU A 470 -44.10 38.05 -5.43
C GLU A 470 -44.62 38.41 -6.83
N ARG A 471 -45.24 37.44 -7.52
CA ARG A 471 -46.47 37.61 -8.29
C ARG A 471 -47.02 36.27 -8.76
N GLU A 472 -48.21 35.94 -8.24
CA GLU A 472 -49.08 34.88 -8.69
C GLU A 472 -49.47 35.05 -10.17
N ARG A 473 -49.28 34.00 -10.98
CA ARG A 473 -50.11 33.73 -12.16
C ARG A 473 -50.26 32.23 -12.36
N GLU A 474 -51.49 31.88 -12.71
CA GLU A 474 -52.10 30.57 -12.77
C GLU A 474 -51.55 29.67 -13.89
N GLY A 475 -51.43 28.38 -13.57
CA GLY A 475 -51.86 27.27 -14.41
C GLY A 475 -51.32 27.13 -15.83
N GLU A 476 -50.17 26.47 -15.98
CA GLU A 476 -49.85 25.69 -17.19
C GLU A 476 -49.40 24.28 -16.81
N LYS A 477 -50.15 23.28 -17.28
CA LYS A 477 -49.77 21.88 -17.31
C LYS A 477 -48.85 21.65 -18.51
N GLY A 478 -47.59 21.35 -18.25
CA GLY A 478 -46.57 20.88 -19.19
C GLY A 478 -45.28 20.71 -18.40
N GLY A 479 -44.45 19.69 -18.51
CA GLY A 479 -44.34 18.52 -19.36
C GLY A 479 -43.20 17.71 -18.73
N GLU A 480 -43.15 16.42 -18.98
CA GLU A 480 -42.12 15.52 -18.47
C GLU A 480 -40.72 16.12 -18.73
N GLY A 481 -39.90 16.24 -17.68
CA GLY A 481 -38.49 16.60 -17.81
C GLY A 481 -37.75 15.46 -18.49
N GLU A 482 -37.87 15.38 -19.82
CA GLU A 482 -37.03 14.55 -20.67
C GLU A 482 -35.58 14.91 -20.35
N GLY A 483 -34.81 13.92 -19.90
CA GLY A 483 -33.41 14.11 -19.54
C GLY A 483 -32.61 14.57 -20.75
N GLU A 484 -32.41 15.88 -20.89
CA GLU A 484 -31.61 16.44 -21.96
C GLU A 484 -30.18 15.90 -21.88
N LEU A 485 -29.73 15.33 -22.99
CA LEU A 485 -28.34 14.93 -23.19
C LEU A 485 -27.54 16.18 -23.56
N GLU A 486 -26.36 16.35 -22.96
CA GLU A 486 -25.39 17.35 -23.39
C GLU A 486 -24.19 16.67 -24.05
N VAL A 487 -23.66 17.30 -25.11
CA VAL A 487 -22.40 16.88 -25.73
C VAL A 487 -21.26 17.33 -24.83
N VAL A 488 -20.52 16.36 -24.29
CA VAL A 488 -19.36 16.56 -23.43
C VAL A 488 -18.11 16.78 -24.27
N GLU A 489 -17.96 16.03 -25.36
CA GLU A 489 -16.76 16.06 -26.19
C GLU A 489 -17.06 15.67 -27.64
N ILE A 490 -16.29 16.20 -28.59
CA ILE A 490 -16.31 15.78 -30.00
C ILE A 490 -14.96 15.17 -30.37
N VAL A 491 -14.93 13.85 -30.55
CA VAL A 491 -13.74 13.09 -30.91
C VAL A 491 -13.56 13.07 -32.43
N LYS A 492 -12.41 13.53 -32.92
CA LYS A 492 -12.05 13.58 -34.36
C LYS A 492 -10.95 12.60 -34.76
N TRP A 493 -10.24 12.03 -33.78
CA TRP A 493 -9.07 11.19 -33.98
C TRP A 493 -9.18 9.94 -33.11
N LYS A 494 -8.52 8.86 -33.53
CA LYS A 494 -8.39 7.62 -32.76
C LYS A 494 -6.94 7.16 -32.77
N VAL A 495 -6.49 6.54 -31.70
CA VAL A 495 -5.22 5.79 -31.69
C VAL A 495 -5.51 4.35 -32.09
N VAL A 496 -4.72 3.80 -33.01
CA VAL A 496 -4.86 2.41 -33.48
C VAL A 496 -3.56 1.67 -33.24
N PHE A 497 -3.62 0.56 -32.51
CA PHE A 497 -2.54 -0.41 -32.34
C PHE A 497 -2.84 -1.61 -33.24
N SER A 498 -2.06 -1.78 -34.31
CA SER A 498 -2.24 -2.89 -35.27
C SER A 498 -1.15 -3.96 -35.18
N ALA A 499 -0.08 -3.70 -34.43
CA ALA A 499 0.99 -4.66 -34.18
C ALA A 499 0.73 -5.48 -32.91
N ARG A 500 1.40 -6.62 -32.80
CA ARG A 500 1.54 -7.32 -31.51
C ARG A 500 2.46 -6.51 -30.59
N PRO A 501 2.39 -6.70 -29.26
CA PRO A 501 3.36 -6.09 -28.35
C PRO A 501 4.80 -6.41 -28.77
N GLU A 502 5.67 -5.41 -28.77
CA GLU A 502 7.11 -5.55 -29.00
C GLU A 502 7.87 -5.41 -27.67
N PRO A 503 9.00 -6.12 -27.50
CA PRO A 503 9.83 -6.00 -26.31
C PRO A 503 10.48 -4.62 -26.23
N VAL A 504 10.58 -4.07 -25.01
CA VAL A 504 11.30 -2.82 -24.70
C VAL A 504 12.59 -3.19 -23.98
N GLY A 505 13.74 -2.69 -24.46
CA GLY A 505 15.02 -2.93 -23.81
C GLY A 505 15.10 -2.17 -22.47
N SER A 506 15.92 -2.65 -21.54
CA SER A 506 16.10 -2.02 -20.21
C SER A 506 16.67 -0.59 -20.24
N GLU A 507 16.99 -0.05 -21.41
CA GLU A 507 17.52 1.31 -21.61
C GLU A 507 16.46 2.33 -22.08
N GLU A 508 15.21 1.89 -22.38
CA GLU A 508 14.04 2.74 -22.70
C GLU A 508 13.00 2.73 -21.57
#